data_AF-A0A7C3BP61-F1
#
_entry.id   AF-A0A7C3BP61-F1
#
_cell.length_a   1.000
_cell.length_b   1.000
_cell.length_c   1.000
_cell.angle_alpha   90.00
_cell.angle_beta   90.00
_cell.angle_gamma   90.00
#
_symmetry.space_group_name_H-M   'P 1'
#
loop_
_entity.id
_entity.type
_entity.pdbx_description
1 polymer ?
#
loop_
_entity_poly.entity_id
_entity_poly.type
_entity_poly.pdbx_seq_one_letter_code
_entity_poly.pdbx_strand_id
1 'polypeptide(L)'
;MKRRYILAILFLLVGLLNLLRAGMTPVVSATLEGWPVAIPLPFLGVLYACCGVCGLVFAFLFWKGRRLNWALPVAGAYQLILWMLHWGYRATYIRALWARDLLLTVIFLVAVALLAVGR
;
A
#
# COMPACT_ATOMS: atom_id res chain seq x y z
N MET A 1 12.56 -21.64 1.13
CA MET A 1 13.19 -20.64 0.23
C MET A 1 12.23 -19.96 -0.75
N LYS A 2 11.29 -20.64 -1.41
CA LYS A 2 10.37 -19.99 -2.39
C LYS A 2 9.49 -18.87 -1.78
N ARG A 3 8.98 -19.04 -0.56
CA ARG A 3 8.07 -18.10 0.11
C ARG A 3 8.66 -16.70 0.36
N ARG A 4 9.94 -16.62 0.76
CA ARG A 4 10.61 -15.33 0.96
C ARG A 4 10.71 -14.50 -0.32
N TYR A 5 10.90 -15.16 -1.47
CA TYR A 5 10.93 -14.48 -2.77
C TYR A 5 9.53 -14.01 -3.18
N ILE A 6 8.49 -14.81 -2.90
CA ILE A 6 7.11 -14.39 -3.13
C ILE A 6 6.76 -13.16 -2.29
N LEU A 7 7.13 -13.16 -1.00
CA LEU A 7 6.97 -11.97 -0.12
C LEU A 7 7.77 -10.78 -0.65
N ALA A 8 9.01 -10.99 -1.07
CA ALA A 8 9.84 -9.92 -1.63
C ALA A 8 9.21 -9.32 -2.89
N ILE A 9 8.73 -10.14 -3.82
CA ILE A 9 8.07 -9.70 -5.05
C ILE A 9 6.77 -8.95 -4.72
N LEU A 10 5.97 -9.47 -3.80
CA LEU A 10 4.71 -8.85 -3.39
C LEU A 10 4.96 -7.47 -2.77
N PHE A 11 5.92 -7.33 -1.86
CA PHE A 11 6.29 -6.05 -1.27
C PHE A 11 6.97 -5.10 -2.27
N LEU A 12 7.73 -5.65 -3.23
CA LEU A 12 8.32 -4.88 -4.32
C LEU A 12 7.23 -4.25 -5.18
N LEU A 13 6.23 -5.04 -5.58
CA LEU A 13 5.10 -4.55 -6.37
C LEU A 13 4.30 -3.50 -5.61
N VAL A 14 4.00 -3.73 -4.32
CA VAL A 14 3.34 -2.73 -3.47
C VAL A 14 4.18 -1.45 -3.38
N GLY A 15 5.49 -1.57 -3.18
CA GLY A 15 6.40 -0.43 -3.12
C GLY A 15 6.40 0.39 -4.41
N LEU A 16 6.59 -0.28 -5.55
CA LEU A 16 6.61 0.34 -6.88
C LEU A 16 5.29 1.01 -7.24
N LEU A 17 4.15 0.37 -6.95
CA LEU A 17 2.84 0.96 -7.22
C LEU A 17 2.59 2.23 -6.38
N ASN A 18 3.08 2.27 -5.14
CA ASN A 18 2.97 3.48 -4.32
C ASN A 18 3.92 4.58 -4.80
N LEU A 19 5.13 4.25 -5.23
CA LEU A 19 6.03 5.23 -5.87
C LEU A 19 5.44 5.78 -7.17
N LEU A 20 4.79 4.94 -7.97
CA LEU A 20 4.06 5.38 -9.15
C LEU A 20 2.95 6.39 -8.77
N ARG A 21 2.13 6.08 -7.76
CA ARG A 21 1.10 7.01 -7.27
C ARG A 21 1.69 8.34 -6.76
N ALA A 22 2.84 8.28 -6.08
CA ALA A 22 3.57 9.47 -5.65
C ALA A 22 4.12 10.29 -6.84
N GLY A 23 4.62 9.61 -7.88
CA GLY A 23 5.09 10.26 -9.11
C GLY A 23 3.95 10.87 -9.93
N MET A 24 2.75 10.30 -9.86
CA MET A 24 1.55 10.82 -10.56
C MET A 24 0.92 12.02 -9.84
N THR A 25 1.25 12.28 -8.58
CA THR A 25 0.54 13.29 -7.78
C THR A 25 0.69 14.72 -8.33
N PRO A 26 1.86 15.16 -8.85
CA PRO A 26 1.98 16.46 -9.52
C PRO A 26 1.12 16.57 -10.79
N VAL A 27 1.06 15.51 -11.60
CA VAL A 27 0.25 15.46 -12.84
C VAL A 27 -1.24 15.55 -12.52
N VAL A 28 -1.68 14.80 -11.50
CA VAL A 28 -3.06 14.84 -11.00
C VAL A 28 -3.39 16.19 -10.34
N SER A 29 -2.42 16.80 -9.65
CA SER A 29 -2.61 18.13 -9.04
C SER A 29 -2.83 19.22 -10.07
N ALA A 30 -2.10 19.21 -11.18
CA ALA A 30 -2.31 20.18 -12.26
C ALA A 30 -3.68 20.02 -12.92
N THR A 31 -4.17 18.77 -13.04
CA THR A 31 -5.49 18.50 -13.67
C THR A 31 -6.67 18.77 -12.75
N LEU A 32 -6.47 18.75 -11.44
CA LEU A 32 -7.49 19.04 -10.42
C LEU A 32 -7.38 20.47 -9.86
N GLU A 33 -6.63 21.35 -10.52
CA GLU A 33 -6.49 22.74 -10.09
C GLU A 33 -7.87 23.42 -10.04
N GLY A 34 -8.19 24.07 -8.92
CA GLY A 34 -9.49 24.71 -8.67
C GLY A 34 -10.61 23.78 -8.20
N TRP A 35 -10.40 22.46 -8.15
CA TRP A 35 -11.39 21.51 -7.61
C TRP A 35 -11.26 21.35 -6.10
N PRO A 36 -12.38 21.20 -5.36
CA PRO A 36 -12.33 20.93 -3.93
C PRO A 36 -11.84 19.49 -3.67
N VAL A 37 -10.60 19.35 -3.23
CA VAL A 37 -10.02 18.05 -2.86
C VAL A 37 -10.17 17.81 -1.36
N ALA A 38 -10.67 16.64 -0.97
CA ALA A 38 -10.87 16.30 0.44
C ALA A 38 -9.55 16.14 1.23
N ILE A 39 -8.46 15.77 0.55
CA ILE A 39 -7.13 15.59 1.13
C ILE A 39 -6.12 16.33 0.23
N PRO A 40 -5.21 17.15 0.78
CA PRO A 40 -4.20 17.83 -0.01
C PRO A 40 -3.36 16.85 -0.84
N LEU A 41 -3.28 17.08 -2.15
CA LEU A 41 -2.53 16.22 -3.07
C LEU A 41 -1.03 16.12 -2.74
N PRO A 42 -0.33 17.20 -2.32
CA PRO A 42 1.06 17.07 -1.89
C PRO A 42 1.24 16.13 -0.70
N PHE A 43 0.30 16.17 0.26
CA PHE A 43 0.31 15.25 1.40
C PHE A 43 0.14 13.80 0.98
N LEU A 44 -0.81 13.52 0.06
CA LEU A 44 -0.98 12.19 -0.52
C LEU A 44 0.29 11.71 -1.24
N GLY A 45 0.96 12.59 -1.99
CA GLY A 45 2.19 12.27 -2.70
C GLY A 45 3.31 11.85 -1.75
N VAL A 46 3.52 12.63 -0.68
CA VAL A 46 4.50 12.29 0.37
C VAL A 46 4.14 10.96 1.05
N LEU A 47 2.87 10.76 1.41
CA LEU A 47 2.44 9.53 2.07
C LEU A 47 2.65 8.30 1.18
N TYR A 48 2.29 8.38 -0.10
CA TYR A 48 2.55 7.30 -1.05
C TYR A 48 4.05 7.08 -1.27
N ALA A 49 4.87 8.14 -1.30
CA ALA A 49 6.32 8.00 -1.39
C ALA A 49 6.89 7.25 -0.18
N CYS A 50 6.48 7.63 1.04
CA CYS A 50 6.88 6.95 2.27
C CYS A 50 6.49 5.47 2.26
N CYS A 51 5.23 5.16 1.95
CA CYS A 51 4.75 3.78 1.81
C CYS A 51 5.52 3.00 0.74
N GLY A 52 5.83 3.65 -0.38
CA GLY A 52 6.59 3.09 -1.49
C GLY A 52 8.00 2.68 -1.06
N VAL A 53 8.74 3.61 -0.45
CA VAL A 53 10.09 3.37 0.08
C VAL A 53 10.07 2.27 1.14
N CYS A 54 9.13 2.30 2.10
CA CYS A 54 8.99 1.23 3.08
C CYS A 54 8.76 -0.14 2.43
N GLY A 55 7.90 -0.21 1.40
CA GLY A 55 7.66 -1.42 0.63
C GLY A 55 8.93 -1.97 0.00
N LEU A 56 9.73 -1.11 -0.65
CA LEU A 56 11.03 -1.50 -1.24
C LEU A 56 12.03 -1.98 -0.20
N VAL A 57 12.13 -1.30 0.95
CA VAL A 57 13.03 -1.69 2.05
C VAL A 57 12.66 -3.09 2.56
N PHE A 58 11.39 -3.36 2.83
CA PHE A 58 10.95 -4.67 3.28
C PHE A 58 11.07 -5.75 2.20
N ALA A 59 10.83 -5.42 0.93
CA ALA A 59 11.09 -6.33 -0.19
C ALA A 59 12.55 -6.80 -0.21
N PHE A 60 13.50 -5.86 -0.07
CA PHE A 60 14.93 -6.19 0.00
C PHE A 60 15.27 -7.04 1.24
N LEU A 61 14.73 -6.70 2.41
CA LEU A 61 14.93 -7.47 3.64
C LEU A 61 14.42 -8.91 3.49
N PHE A 62 13.23 -9.10 2.93
CA PHE A 62 12.65 -10.43 2.69
C PHE A 62 13.43 -11.22 1.64
N TRP A 63 13.93 -10.56 0.58
CA TRP A 63 14.81 -11.19 -0.42
C TRP A 63 16.07 -11.77 0.23
N LYS A 64 16.67 -11.04 1.16
CA LYS A 64 17.82 -11.49 1.97
C LYS A 64 17.44 -12.51 3.06
N GLY A 65 16.16 -12.86 3.19
CA GLY A 65 15.65 -13.78 4.21
C GLY A 65 15.66 -13.19 5.63
N ARG A 66 15.75 -11.87 5.77
CA ARG A 66 15.75 -11.18 7.06
C ARG A 66 14.36 -10.67 7.41
N ARG A 67 14.07 -10.54 8.71
CA ARG A 67 12.87 -9.87 9.24
C ARG A 67 11.53 -10.43 8.73
N LEU A 68 11.44 -11.71 8.32
CA LEU A 68 10.19 -12.30 7.80
C LEU A 68 9.01 -12.19 8.79
N ASN A 69 9.29 -12.15 10.08
CA ASN A 69 8.32 -11.90 11.15
C ASN A 69 7.65 -10.51 11.07
N TRP A 70 8.23 -9.55 10.36
CA TRP A 70 7.67 -8.23 10.14
C TRP A 70 6.73 -8.16 8.93
N ALA A 71 6.61 -9.21 8.12
CA ALA A 71 5.76 -9.19 6.93
C ALA A 71 4.30 -8.85 7.26
N LEU A 72 3.71 -9.54 8.24
CA LEU A 72 2.33 -9.30 8.64
C LEU A 72 2.12 -7.96 9.35
N PRO A 73 2.94 -7.54 10.34
CA PRO A 73 2.84 -6.21 10.94
C PRO A 73 2.90 -5.07 9.92
N VAL A 74 3.83 -5.13 8.96
CA VAL A 74 3.99 -4.07 7.94
C VAL A 74 2.82 -4.06 6.96
N ALA A 75 2.36 -5.25 6.53
CA ALA A 75 1.17 -5.36 5.70
C ALA A 75 -0.07 -4.79 6.40
N GLY A 76 -0.25 -5.09 7.69
CA GLY A 76 -1.32 -4.54 8.52
C GLY A 76 -1.25 -3.02 8.64
N ALA A 77 -0.07 -2.48 8.95
CA ALA A 77 0.14 -1.03 9.04
C ALA A 77 -0.19 -0.32 7.71
N TYR A 78 0.27 -0.88 6.58
CA TYR A 78 -0.03 -0.34 5.26
C TYR A 78 -1.54 -0.34 4.96
N GLN A 79 -2.24 -1.44 5.25
CA GLN A 79 -3.69 -1.51 5.04
C GLN A 79 -4.43 -0.50 5.94
N LEU A 80 -4.01 -0.35 7.20
CA LEU A 80 -4.60 0.62 8.13
C LEU A 80 -4.45 2.05 7.61
N ILE A 81 -3.27 2.42 7.09
CA ILE A 81 -3.05 3.73 6.45
C ILE A 81 -4.00 3.93 5.26
N LEU A 82 -4.13 2.93 4.39
CA LEU A 82 -5.04 3.01 3.24
C LEU A 82 -6.50 3.16 3.67
N TRP A 83 -6.92 2.46 4.72
CA TRP A 83 -8.28 2.56 5.26
C TRP A 83 -8.56 3.91 5.91
N MET A 84 -7.57 4.51 6.59
CA MET A 84 -7.66 5.89 7.08
C MET A 84 -7.86 6.90 5.95
N LEU A 85 -7.15 6.73 4.83
CA LEU A 85 -7.38 7.55 3.63
C LEU A 85 -8.77 7.31 3.03
N HIS A 86 -9.21 6.05 2.99
CA HIS A 86 -10.52 5.67 2.46
C HIS A 86 -11.68 6.33 3.20
N TRP A 87 -11.53 6.54 4.52
CA TRP A 87 -12.51 7.23 5.34
C TRP A 87 -12.59 8.73 5.06
N GLY A 88 -11.50 9.34 4.58
CA GLY A 88 -11.45 10.76 4.21
C GLY A 88 -12.18 11.08 2.91
N TYR A 89 -12.45 10.08 2.06
CA TYR A 89 -13.15 10.29 0.79
C TYR A 89 -14.67 10.42 0.99
N ARG A 90 -15.22 11.55 0.52
CA ARG A 90 -16.65 11.88 0.66
C ARG A 90 -17.52 11.40 -0.51
N ALA A 91 -16.92 10.95 -1.61
CA ALA A 91 -17.66 10.57 -2.81
C ALA A 91 -18.41 9.23 -2.63
N THR A 92 -19.70 9.22 -2.98
CA THR A 92 -20.57 8.03 -2.97
C THR A 92 -20.04 6.90 -3.84
N TYR A 93 -19.41 7.23 -4.98
CA TYR A 93 -18.77 6.25 -5.86
C TYR A 93 -17.65 5.46 -5.16
N ILE A 94 -16.82 6.13 -4.35
CA ILE A 94 -15.73 5.49 -3.61
C ILE A 94 -16.29 4.56 -2.53
N ARG A 95 -17.41 4.93 -1.90
CA ARG A 95 -18.07 4.08 -0.89
C ARG A 95 -18.66 2.80 -1.46
N ALA A 96 -19.13 2.81 -2.71
CA ALA A 96 -19.61 1.60 -3.38
C ALA A 96 -18.50 0.55 -3.58
N LEU A 97 -17.23 0.99 -3.60
CA LEU A 97 -16.07 0.12 -3.76
C LEU A 97 -15.56 -0.48 -2.44
N TRP A 98 -16.08 -0.04 -1.28
CA TRP A 98 -15.60 -0.46 0.03
C TRP A 98 -15.62 -1.97 0.25
N ALA A 99 -16.70 -2.65 -0.14
CA ALA A 99 -16.82 -4.09 0.05
C ALA A 99 -15.75 -4.86 -0.75
N ARG A 100 -15.49 -4.43 -2.00
CA ARG A 100 -14.43 -4.99 -2.84
C ARG A 100 -13.06 -4.74 -2.23
N ASP A 101 -12.81 -3.51 -1.80
CA ASP A 101 -11.51 -3.11 -1.28
C ASP A 101 -11.23 -3.80 0.07
N LEU A 102 -12.26 -4.02 0.90
CA LEU A 102 -12.18 -4.84 2.12
C LEU A 102 -11.85 -6.30 1.80
N LEU A 103 -12.54 -6.89 0.83
CA LEU A 103 -12.24 -8.25 0.40
C LEU A 103 -10.79 -8.37 -0.07
N LEU A 104 -10.30 -7.41 -0.87
CA LEU A 104 -8.91 -7.38 -1.34
C LEU A 104 -7.92 -7.19 -0.19
N THR A 105 -8.22 -6.34 0.79
CA THR A 105 -7.42 -6.19 2.02
C THR A 105 -7.31 -7.52 2.77
N VAL A 106 -8.44 -8.22 2.96
CA VAL A 106 -8.45 -9.51 3.65
C VAL A 106 -7.64 -10.55 2.89
N ILE A 107 -7.87 -10.69 1.57
CA ILE A 107 -7.12 -11.63 0.73
C ILE A 107 -5.62 -11.35 0.81
N PHE A 108 -5.22 -10.08 0.73
CA PHE A 108 -3.82 -9.66 0.84
C PHE A 108 -3.21 -10.04 2.19
N LEU A 109 -3.88 -9.72 3.30
CA LEU A 109 -3.39 -10.01 4.65
C LEU A 109 -3.30 -11.52 4.90
N VAL A 110 -4.29 -12.29 4.45
CA VAL A 110 -4.28 -13.76 4.53
C VAL A 110 -3.11 -14.32 3.72
N ALA A 111 -2.89 -13.85 2.49
CA ALA A 111 -1.77 -14.28 1.67
C ALA A 111 -0.42 -14.00 2.37
N VAL A 112 -0.25 -12.80 2.94
CA VAL A 112 0.96 -12.44 3.70
C VAL A 112 1.13 -13.32 4.93
N ALA A 113 0.06 -13.58 5.69
CA ALA A 113 0.09 -14.44 6.86
C ALA A 113 0.52 -15.88 6.50
N LEU A 114 -0.08 -16.47 5.46
CA LEU A 114 0.26 -17.81 4.99
C LEU A 114 1.72 -17.92 4.54
N LEU A 115 2.23 -16.88 3.87
CA LEU A 115 3.61 -16.84 3.42
C LEU A 115 4.61 -16.60 4.56
N ALA A 116 4.20 -15.94 5.65
CA ALA A 116 5.05 -15.61 6.79
C ALA A 116 5.10 -16.70 7.88
N VAL A 117 4.02 -17.47 8.07
CA VAL A 117 3.87 -18.39 9.22
C VAL A 117 4.58 -19.73 9.03
N GLY A 118 4.66 -20.28 7.81
CA GLY A 118 5.35 -21.57 7.65
C GLY A 118 6.86 -21.43 7.64
N ARG A 119 7.44 -21.57 8.84
CA ARG A 119 8.86 -21.90 9.07
C ARG A 119 9.14 -23.33 8.64
#